data_AF-A0A956LQ11-F1
#
_entry.id   AF-A0A956LQ11-F1
#
_cell.length_a   1.000
_cell.length_b   1.000
_cell.length_c   1.000
_cell.angle_alpha   90.00
_cell.angle_beta   90.00
_cell.angle_gamma   90.00
#
_symmetry.space_group_name_H-M   'P 1'
#
loop_
_entity.id
_entity.type
_entity.pdbx_description
1 polymer ?
#
loop_
_entity_poly.entity_id
_entity_poly.type
_entity_poly.pdbx_seq_one_letter_code
_entity_poly.pdbx_strand_id
1 'polypeptide(L)'
;MPTQSLARAVGLSLALGLTLTQVGACGSIEPVGDETDSDGAAAVPDQVRAAFEESCGKAGCHAGGSPAGGLDLTGSSIGALEGAPSSGPMPQITRGNIAESYLALKMLSDASIKALQDGGALASDFTYSGGRMPADGDFENLNNTIILGWIAGGELPAGMGGTDGTDTDATTGTDTTGLPDPTAGDITFAEFVYEPIFVMYCNGCHVNGMQGGLAMGADADSALAAIIDMPSSYGPSYVVPGDPAASFLLTKMKNTQEMGQGVVMPLSGMLSAEEIQRVEDWIAGGAL
;
A
#
# COMPACT_ATOMS: atom_id res chain seq x y z
N MET A 1 0.32 -51.60 49.84
CA MET A 1 1.16 -52.82 49.88
C MET A 1 0.94 -53.57 48.58
N PRO A 2 1.97 -53.77 47.75
CA PRO A 2 1.83 -54.29 46.39
C PRO A 2 1.97 -55.82 46.34
N THR A 3 1.25 -56.47 45.44
CA THR A 3 1.53 -57.86 45.02
C THR A 3 1.87 -57.87 43.54
N GLN A 4 3.07 -58.32 43.24
CA GLN A 4 3.61 -58.51 41.90
C GLN A 4 3.04 -59.81 41.31
N SER A 5 2.77 -59.85 40.01
CA SER A 5 2.70 -61.11 39.27
C SER A 5 3.41 -60.95 37.93
N LEU A 6 4.51 -61.69 37.79
CA LEU A 6 5.28 -61.85 36.56
C LEU A 6 4.61 -62.90 35.67
N ALA A 7 4.51 -62.62 34.38
CA ALA A 7 4.42 -63.66 33.35
C ALA A 7 5.37 -63.31 32.20
N ARG A 8 6.44 -64.12 32.08
CA ARG A 8 7.34 -64.17 30.93
C ARG A 8 6.63 -64.90 29.79
N ALA A 9 6.71 -64.36 28.58
CA ALA A 9 6.53 -65.16 27.37
C ALA A 9 7.67 -64.81 26.40
N VAL A 10 8.48 -65.83 26.13
CA VAL A 10 9.56 -65.85 25.13
C VAL A 10 9.03 -66.63 23.93
N GLY A 11 9.22 -66.09 22.72
CA GLY A 11 9.04 -66.77 21.43
C GLY A 11 9.49 -65.80 20.34
N LEU A 12 10.74 -65.81 19.87
CA LEU A 12 11.42 -66.75 18.99
C LEU A 12 10.87 -66.76 17.54
N SER A 13 11.56 -65.97 16.70
CA SER A 13 11.93 -66.19 15.29
C SER A 13 10.83 -66.29 14.21
N LEU A 14 10.88 -65.37 13.24
CA LEU A 14 11.34 -65.70 11.88
C LEU A 14 11.70 -64.42 11.10
N ALA A 15 12.98 -64.26 10.79
CA ALA A 15 13.46 -63.31 9.81
C ALA A 15 13.28 -63.92 8.41
N LEU A 16 12.61 -63.20 7.50
CA LEU A 16 12.74 -63.44 6.08
C LEU A 16 13.08 -62.10 5.41
N GLY A 17 14.38 -61.96 5.11
CA GLY A 17 14.91 -60.84 4.37
C GLY A 17 14.45 -60.89 2.92
N LEU A 18 14.09 -59.73 2.39
CA LEU A 18 14.13 -59.47 0.96
C LEU A 18 15.04 -58.26 0.76
N THR A 19 16.32 -58.55 0.64
CA THR A 19 17.36 -57.65 0.15
C THR A 19 17.15 -57.44 -1.34
N LEU A 20 16.84 -56.21 -1.75
CA LEU A 20 16.99 -55.78 -3.13
C LEU A 20 18.03 -54.65 -3.17
N THR A 21 19.28 -55.03 -3.37
CA THR A 21 20.39 -54.13 -3.72
C THR A 21 20.88 -54.50 -5.12
N GLN A 22 20.71 -53.61 -6.10
CA GLN A 22 21.78 -53.01 -6.92
C GLN A 22 21.15 -52.06 -7.95
N VAL A 23 21.37 -50.75 -7.84
CA VAL A 23 22.38 -49.93 -8.55
C VAL A 23 22.22 -49.89 -10.08
N GLY A 24 21.78 -48.73 -10.55
CA GLY A 24 21.97 -48.22 -11.91
C GLY A 24 21.90 -46.69 -11.85
N ALA A 25 23.06 -46.03 -11.93
CA ALA A 25 23.25 -44.60 -11.73
C ALA A 25 22.79 -43.75 -12.93
N CYS A 26 22.28 -42.54 -12.68
CA CYS A 26 22.93 -41.27 -13.04
C CYS A 26 21.97 -40.08 -12.77
N GLY A 27 22.40 -39.11 -11.97
CA GLY A 27 21.70 -37.83 -11.78
C GLY A 27 21.62 -37.39 -10.32
N SER A 28 22.74 -36.98 -9.74
CA SER A 28 22.82 -36.35 -8.42
C SER A 28 22.07 -35.02 -8.41
N ILE A 29 21.02 -34.90 -7.60
CA ILE A 29 20.56 -33.63 -7.04
C ILE A 29 20.32 -33.89 -5.55
N GLU A 30 21.09 -33.20 -4.72
CA GLU A 30 21.04 -33.25 -3.27
C GLU A 30 19.69 -32.71 -2.75
N PRO A 31 19.20 -33.15 -1.58
CA PRO A 31 18.01 -32.57 -0.99
C PRO A 31 18.35 -31.14 -0.55
N VAL A 32 17.82 -30.15 -1.30
CA VAL A 32 17.74 -28.78 -0.80
C VAL A 32 16.95 -28.82 0.49
N GLY A 33 17.53 -28.14 1.50
CA GLY A 33 17.05 -28.14 2.87
C GLY A 33 15.61 -27.67 3.00
N ASP A 34 15.06 -28.09 4.12
CA ASP A 34 13.93 -27.56 4.88
C ASP A 34 13.65 -26.07 4.58
N GLU A 35 12.93 -25.78 3.51
CA GLU A 35 12.12 -24.58 3.42
C GLU A 35 10.80 -24.95 4.08
N THR A 36 10.66 -24.57 5.34
CA THR A 36 9.38 -24.53 6.00
C THR A 36 8.49 -23.59 5.19
N ASP A 37 7.70 -24.16 4.29
CA ASP A 37 6.50 -23.54 3.73
C ASP A 37 5.57 -23.23 4.91
N SER A 38 5.80 -22.09 5.55
CA SER A 38 4.84 -21.45 6.43
C SER A 38 3.96 -20.59 5.56
N ASP A 39 2.92 -21.21 5.02
CA ASP A 39 1.71 -20.51 4.61
C ASP A 39 1.14 -19.77 5.85
N GLY A 40 1.53 -18.50 6.04
CA GLY A 40 1.04 -17.68 7.17
C GLY A 40 1.80 -16.37 7.35
N ALA A 41 1.08 -15.25 7.20
CA ALA A 41 1.53 -13.85 7.09
C ALA A 41 2.17 -13.53 5.73
N ALA A 42 1.45 -12.78 4.89
CA ALA A 42 2.02 -12.20 3.69
C ALA A 42 3.22 -11.33 4.09
N ALA A 43 4.39 -11.59 3.49
CA ALA A 43 5.59 -10.80 3.75
C ALA A 43 5.28 -9.30 3.57
N VAL A 44 5.89 -8.46 4.42
CA VAL A 44 5.71 -7.00 4.32
C VAL A 44 6.16 -6.52 2.94
N PRO A 45 5.29 -5.86 2.15
CA PRO A 45 5.65 -5.42 0.80
C PRO A 45 6.81 -4.42 0.80
N ASP A 46 7.67 -4.46 -0.21
CA ASP A 46 8.87 -3.61 -0.28
C ASP A 46 8.54 -2.12 -0.20
N GLN A 47 7.42 -1.69 -0.78
CA GLN A 47 6.95 -0.30 -0.69
C GLN A 47 6.63 0.11 0.75
N VAL A 48 6.06 -0.79 1.56
CA VAL A 48 5.79 -0.53 2.99
C VAL A 48 7.09 -0.47 3.76
N ARG A 49 8.06 -1.33 3.42
CA ARG A 49 9.39 -1.31 4.04
C ARG A 49 10.10 -0.01 3.76
N ALA A 50 10.09 0.44 2.49
CA ALA A 50 10.64 1.72 2.08
C ALA A 50 9.97 2.89 2.81
N ALA A 51 8.64 2.89 2.92
CA ALA A 51 7.90 3.93 3.64
C ALA A 51 8.29 4.01 5.13
N PHE A 52 8.44 2.87 5.81
CA PHE A 52 8.92 2.83 7.19
C PHE A 52 10.35 3.39 7.31
N GLU A 53 11.25 2.99 6.43
CA GLU A 53 12.65 3.44 6.44
C GLU A 53 12.79 4.94 6.15
N GLU A 54 12.09 5.42 5.12
CA GLU A 54 12.17 6.80 4.65
C GLU A 54 11.53 7.80 5.61
N SER A 55 10.45 7.43 6.30
CA SER A 55 9.75 8.36 7.21
C SER A 55 10.10 8.15 8.67
N CYS A 56 10.47 6.94 9.10
CA CYS A 56 10.59 6.61 10.52
C CYS A 56 11.96 6.00 10.88
N GLY A 57 12.51 5.14 10.03
CA GLY A 57 13.78 4.42 10.19
C GLY A 57 15.05 5.28 10.08
N LYS A 58 14.98 6.55 10.49
CA LYS A 58 16.11 7.48 10.49
C LYS A 58 16.93 7.36 11.77
N ALA A 59 18.25 7.54 11.64
CA ALA A 59 19.13 7.64 12.79
C ALA A 59 18.67 8.78 13.73
N GLY A 60 18.49 8.46 15.01
CA GLY A 60 17.96 9.39 16.01
C GLY A 60 16.43 9.38 16.14
N CYS A 61 15.71 8.67 15.27
CA CYS A 61 14.27 8.39 15.39
C CYS A 61 14.06 6.90 15.70
N HIS A 62 13.75 6.07 14.71
CA HIS A 62 13.49 4.63 14.90
C HIS A 62 14.53 3.74 14.22
N ALA A 63 15.82 4.06 14.39
CA ALA A 63 16.92 3.25 13.87
C ALA A 63 18.17 3.28 14.77
N GLY A 64 19.08 2.33 14.55
CA GLY A 64 20.39 2.26 15.19
C GLY A 64 20.39 1.63 16.59
N GLY A 65 21.46 1.82 17.35
CA GLY A 65 21.67 1.15 18.66
C GLY A 65 20.85 1.72 19.84
N SER A 66 20.06 2.77 19.62
CA SER A 66 19.19 3.36 20.64
C SER A 66 17.94 3.99 20.00
N PRO A 67 17.07 3.18 19.38
CA PRO A 67 15.90 3.69 18.69
C PRO A 67 14.84 4.18 19.68
N ALA A 68 14.04 5.17 19.26
CA ALA A 68 12.99 5.75 20.06
C ALA A 68 11.98 4.67 20.49
N GLY A 69 11.71 4.61 21.79
CA GLY A 69 10.83 3.58 22.37
C GLY A 69 11.34 2.15 22.22
N GLY A 70 12.61 1.93 21.86
CA GLY A 70 13.16 0.60 21.58
C GLY A 70 12.65 -0.02 20.28
N LEU A 71 11.99 0.76 19.42
CA LEU A 71 11.39 0.29 18.17
C LEU A 71 12.28 0.61 16.98
N ASP A 72 12.81 -0.43 16.34
CA ASP A 72 13.59 -0.33 15.10
C ASP A 72 12.69 -0.55 13.88
N LEU A 73 12.60 0.47 13.01
CA LEU A 73 11.79 0.50 11.79
C LEU A 73 12.68 0.45 10.54
N THR A 74 13.72 -0.38 10.58
CA THR A 74 14.65 -0.60 9.47
C THR A 74 14.83 -2.08 9.13
N GLY A 75 15.16 -2.36 7.87
CA GLY A 75 15.62 -3.66 7.41
C GLY A 75 14.69 -4.80 7.78
N SER A 76 15.25 -5.87 8.34
CA SER A 76 14.50 -7.07 8.74
C SER A 76 13.56 -6.83 9.93
N SER A 77 13.79 -5.79 10.75
CA SER A 77 12.98 -5.50 11.93
C SER A 77 11.52 -5.18 11.56
N ILE A 78 11.29 -4.62 10.37
CA ILE A 78 9.96 -4.33 9.83
C ILE A 78 9.12 -5.61 9.62
N GLY A 79 9.77 -6.72 9.26
CA GLY A 79 9.08 -7.99 9.02
C GLY A 79 8.47 -8.61 10.27
N ALA A 80 8.84 -8.12 11.46
CA ALA A 80 8.39 -8.66 12.74
C ALA A 80 7.33 -7.78 13.42
N LEU A 81 6.81 -6.72 12.79
CA LEU A 81 5.88 -5.78 13.43
C LEU A 81 4.49 -6.37 13.67
N GLU A 82 4.02 -7.29 12.81
CA GLU A 82 2.70 -7.90 12.95
C GLU A 82 2.65 -8.82 14.19
N GLY A 83 1.72 -8.55 15.09
CA GLY A 83 1.55 -9.28 16.34
C GLY A 83 2.63 -9.03 17.41
N ALA A 84 3.69 -8.27 17.11
CA ALA A 84 4.74 -7.98 18.10
C ALA A 84 4.22 -7.13 19.26
N PRO A 85 4.79 -7.30 20.48
CA PRO A 85 4.42 -6.48 21.63
C PRO A 85 4.82 -5.01 21.40
N SER A 86 3.94 -4.09 21.80
CA SER A 86 4.23 -2.65 21.85
C SER A 86 4.43 -2.16 23.28
N SER A 87 4.70 -0.87 23.45
CA SER A 87 4.68 -0.22 24.78
C SER A 87 3.27 0.15 25.25
N GLY A 88 2.25 -0.12 24.43
CA GLY A 88 0.83 0.07 24.75
C GLY A 88 0.10 -1.24 25.07
N PRO A 89 -1.24 -1.18 25.21
CA PRO A 89 -2.06 -2.34 25.57
C PRO A 89 -2.34 -3.31 24.40
N MET A 90 -1.80 -3.03 23.22
CA MET A 90 -2.12 -3.70 21.96
C MET A 90 -0.85 -4.06 21.19
N PRO A 91 -0.89 -5.00 20.24
CA PRO A 91 0.24 -5.30 19.37
C PRO A 91 0.71 -4.08 18.57
N GLN A 92 1.95 -4.10 18.09
CA GLN A 92 2.50 -3.06 17.21
C GLN A 92 1.61 -2.90 15.97
N ILE A 93 1.32 -4.01 15.29
CA ILE A 93 0.40 -4.07 14.16
C ILE A 93 -0.55 -5.27 14.31
N THR A 94 -1.83 -5.01 14.09
CA THR A 94 -2.90 -5.98 13.89
C THR A 94 -3.43 -5.78 12.48
N ARG A 95 -3.04 -6.64 11.53
CA ARG A 95 -3.39 -6.49 10.12
C ARG A 95 -4.91 -6.58 9.94
N GLY A 96 -5.48 -5.66 9.16
CA GLY A 96 -6.92 -5.51 8.98
C GLY A 96 -7.63 -4.71 10.08
N ASN A 97 -6.93 -4.28 11.14
CA ASN A 97 -7.56 -3.55 12.24
C ASN A 97 -6.70 -2.36 12.71
N ILE A 98 -7.07 -1.18 12.24
CA ILE A 98 -6.44 0.10 12.60
C ILE A 98 -6.63 0.43 14.09
N ALA A 99 -7.84 0.20 14.62
CA ALA A 99 -8.16 0.50 16.01
C ALA A 99 -7.44 -0.44 17.00
N GLU A 100 -7.00 -1.61 16.54
CA GLU A 100 -6.22 -2.58 17.30
C GLU A 100 -4.73 -2.60 16.94
N SER A 101 -4.24 -1.59 16.22
CA SER A 101 -2.81 -1.44 15.88
C SER A 101 -2.17 -0.25 16.61
N TYR A 102 -1.18 -0.52 17.47
CA TYR A 102 -0.49 0.53 18.24
C TYR A 102 0.18 1.58 17.33
N LEU A 103 0.85 1.13 16.25
CA LEU A 103 1.50 2.02 15.30
C LEU A 103 0.48 2.83 14.50
N ALA A 104 -0.60 2.22 14.05
CA ALA A 104 -1.64 2.94 13.32
C ALA A 104 -2.23 4.09 14.15
N LEU A 105 -2.56 3.83 15.42
CA LEU A 105 -3.09 4.89 16.29
C LEU A 105 -2.11 6.03 16.57
N LYS A 106 -0.79 5.77 16.51
CA LYS A 106 0.22 6.84 16.54
C LYS A 106 0.21 7.70 15.27
N MET A 107 -0.07 7.06 14.14
CA MET A 107 0.09 7.55 12.78
C MET A 107 -1.11 8.31 12.22
N LEU A 108 -2.31 8.02 12.71
CA LEU A 108 -3.52 8.70 12.27
C LEU A 108 -3.47 10.21 12.56
N SER A 109 -4.24 11.01 11.84
CA SER A 109 -4.53 12.40 12.19
C SER A 109 -5.60 12.50 13.30
N ASP A 110 -5.74 13.66 13.95
CA ASP A 110 -6.81 13.88 14.94
C ASP A 110 -8.20 13.74 14.34
N ALA A 111 -8.38 14.16 13.08
CA ALA A 111 -9.62 13.96 12.33
C ALA A 111 -9.94 12.48 12.16
N SER A 112 -8.94 11.65 11.83
CA SER A 112 -9.13 10.21 11.66
C SER A 112 -9.42 9.50 12.99
N ILE A 113 -8.75 9.90 14.07
CA ILE A 113 -9.06 9.40 15.42
C ILE A 113 -10.51 9.75 15.80
N LYS A 114 -10.93 10.99 15.54
CA LYS A 114 -12.31 11.41 15.79
C LYS A 114 -13.31 10.61 14.95
N ALA A 115 -13.01 10.32 13.69
CA ALA A 115 -13.87 9.50 12.84
C ALA A 115 -14.02 8.06 13.39
N LEU A 116 -12.94 7.46 13.91
CA LEU A 116 -12.99 6.15 14.55
C LEU A 116 -13.80 6.17 15.86
N GLN A 117 -13.73 7.26 16.63
CA GLN A 117 -14.55 7.44 17.83
C GLN A 117 -16.03 7.62 17.49
N ASP A 118 -16.35 8.47 16.51
CA ASP A 118 -17.72 8.69 16.04
C ASP A 118 -18.32 7.40 15.45
N GLY A 119 -17.50 6.58 14.80
CA GLY A 119 -17.86 5.27 14.28
C GLY A 119 -17.88 4.14 15.33
N GLY A 120 -17.53 4.42 16.58
CA GLY A 120 -17.51 3.44 17.66
C GLY A 120 -16.40 2.39 17.60
N ALA A 121 -15.45 2.53 16.66
CA ALA A 121 -14.27 1.68 16.56
C ALA A 121 -13.23 1.99 17.66
N LEU A 122 -13.26 3.22 18.20
CA LEU A 122 -12.52 3.62 19.39
C LEU A 122 -13.47 4.14 20.47
N ALA A 123 -13.08 3.98 21.73
CA ALA A 123 -13.81 4.56 22.85
C ALA A 123 -13.87 6.09 22.71
N SER A 124 -15.01 6.70 23.05
CA SER A 124 -15.22 8.15 22.91
C SER A 124 -14.27 9.00 23.76
N ASP A 125 -13.70 8.42 24.81
CA ASP A 125 -12.68 9.03 25.68
C ASP A 125 -11.26 8.53 25.38
N PHE A 126 -11.07 7.78 24.28
CA PHE A 126 -9.77 7.31 23.86
C PHE A 126 -8.82 8.51 23.70
N THR A 127 -7.72 8.45 24.43
CA THR A 127 -6.63 9.41 24.33
C THR A 127 -5.35 8.64 24.07
N TYR A 128 -4.60 9.08 23.08
CA TYR A 128 -3.32 8.48 22.77
C TYR A 128 -2.31 8.81 23.88
N SER A 129 -1.59 7.81 24.39
CA SER A 129 -0.53 8.02 25.38
C SER A 129 0.84 8.16 24.72
N GLY A 130 1.45 9.35 24.88
CA GLY A 130 2.78 9.68 24.34
C GLY A 130 2.74 10.49 23.04
N GLY A 131 3.92 10.69 22.43
CA GLY A 131 4.04 11.44 21.18
C GLY A 131 3.42 10.71 19.99
N ARG A 132 2.71 11.47 19.14
CA ARG A 132 2.19 11.03 17.84
C ARG A 132 3.32 11.00 16.83
N MET A 133 3.14 10.20 15.77
CA MET A 133 4.11 10.07 14.68
C MET A 133 3.39 10.29 13.35
N PRO A 134 4.05 10.86 12.33
CA PRO A 134 5.43 11.33 12.35
C PRO A 134 5.63 12.55 13.26
N ALA A 135 6.85 12.72 13.78
CA ALA A 135 7.13 13.70 14.83
C ALA A 135 7.05 15.16 14.35
N ASP A 136 7.11 15.38 13.04
CA ASP A 136 6.91 16.67 12.38
C ASP A 136 5.43 17.08 12.28
N GLY A 137 4.50 16.16 12.60
CA GLY A 137 3.06 16.39 12.56
C GLY A 137 2.43 16.25 11.18
N ASP A 138 3.18 15.81 10.17
CA ASP A 138 2.66 15.53 8.85
C ASP A 138 2.02 14.13 8.80
N PHE A 139 0.81 14.01 9.33
CA PHE A 139 0.06 12.74 9.38
C PHE A 139 -0.55 12.33 8.03
N GLU A 140 -0.45 13.17 6.99
CA GLU A 140 -1.10 12.94 5.70
C GLU A 140 -0.07 12.67 4.59
N ASN A 141 1.21 12.54 4.93
CA ASN A 141 2.24 12.19 3.96
C ASN A 141 2.07 10.77 3.39
N LEU A 142 2.58 10.61 2.16
CA LEU A 142 2.50 9.38 1.36
C LEU A 142 2.95 8.12 2.12
N ASN A 143 4.09 8.18 2.81
CA ASN A 143 4.63 7.02 3.52
C ASN A 143 3.73 6.61 4.69
N ASN A 144 3.12 7.58 5.39
CA ASN A 144 2.16 7.31 6.46
C ASN A 144 0.91 6.61 5.92
N THR A 145 0.40 7.06 4.77
CA THR A 145 -0.75 6.46 4.09
C THR A 145 -0.46 5.06 3.57
N ILE A 146 0.71 4.81 2.96
CA ILE A 146 1.14 3.47 2.50
C ILE A 146 1.13 2.48 3.67
N ILE A 147 1.74 2.87 4.80
CA ILE A 147 1.80 2.03 5.99
C ILE A 147 0.40 1.81 6.57
N LEU A 148 -0.40 2.86 6.73
CA LEU A 148 -1.76 2.76 7.26
C LEU A 148 -2.67 1.90 6.37
N GLY A 149 -2.56 2.03 5.05
CA GLY A 149 -3.31 1.22 4.08
C GLY A 149 -2.96 -0.26 4.19
N TRP A 150 -1.66 -0.58 4.29
CA TRP A 150 -1.22 -1.95 4.54
C TRP A 150 -1.73 -2.49 5.89
N ILE A 151 -1.65 -1.71 6.97
CA ILE A 151 -2.18 -2.10 8.28
C ILE A 151 -3.70 -2.31 8.22
N ALA A 152 -4.44 -1.48 7.48
CA ALA A 152 -5.87 -1.64 7.27
C ALA A 152 -6.22 -2.90 6.46
N GLY A 153 -5.23 -3.60 5.92
CA GLY A 153 -5.40 -4.82 5.15
C GLY A 153 -5.54 -4.61 3.64
N GLY A 154 -5.26 -3.40 3.15
CA GLY A 154 -5.18 -3.13 1.72
C GLY A 154 -4.06 -3.92 1.05
N GLU A 155 -4.33 -4.47 -0.12
CA GLU A 155 -3.35 -5.14 -0.96
C GLU A 155 -2.58 -4.09 -1.77
N LEU A 156 -1.27 -4.01 -1.55
CA LEU A 156 -0.39 -3.19 -2.35
C LEU A 156 0.08 -4.02 -3.55
N PRO A 157 0.06 -3.48 -4.79
CA PRO A 157 0.52 -4.22 -5.94
C PRO A 157 2.01 -4.57 -5.78
N ALA A 158 2.33 -5.86 -5.86
CA ALA A 158 3.71 -6.34 -5.82
C ALA A 158 4.38 -5.96 -7.16
N GLY A 159 5.23 -4.94 -7.19
CA GLY A 159 5.99 -4.66 -8.42
C GLY A 159 6.62 -3.28 -8.64
N MET A 160 6.76 -2.42 -7.65
CA MET A 160 7.49 -1.15 -7.82
C MET A 160 8.63 -1.03 -6.81
N GLY A 161 9.55 -2.00 -6.86
CA GLY A 161 10.84 -1.93 -6.19
C GLY A 161 11.91 -1.55 -7.21
N GLY A 162 12.54 -0.39 -7.02
CA GLY A 162 13.61 0.07 -7.89
C GLY A 162 14.46 1.16 -7.25
N THR A 163 15.33 0.77 -6.31
CA THR A 163 16.51 1.56 -5.93
C THR A 163 17.67 1.21 -6.86
N ASP A 164 18.16 2.18 -7.61
CA ASP A 164 19.55 2.65 -7.61
C ASP A 164 19.91 3.35 -8.92
N GLY A 165 20.38 4.59 -8.79
CA GLY A 165 21.06 5.29 -9.86
C GLY A 165 22.45 4.71 -10.07
N THR A 166 22.75 4.33 -11.31
CA THR A 166 24.07 4.59 -11.93
C THR A 166 23.87 4.79 -13.42
N ASP A 167 24.29 5.95 -13.92
CA ASP A 167 24.41 6.22 -15.35
C ASP A 167 25.41 5.25 -15.99
N THR A 168 25.01 4.53 -17.04
CA THR A 168 25.90 4.29 -18.19
C THR A 168 25.09 4.05 -19.47
N ASP A 169 25.58 4.66 -20.54
CA ASP A 169 24.94 4.96 -21.81
C ASP A 169 24.68 3.77 -22.76
N ALA A 170 23.60 3.91 -23.53
CA ALA A 170 23.27 3.40 -24.86
C ALA A 170 23.44 1.91 -25.25
N THR A 171 22.36 1.25 -25.67
CA THR A 171 21.84 1.29 -27.06
C THR A 171 20.66 0.32 -27.28
N THR A 172 19.55 0.89 -27.74
CA THR A 172 18.61 0.37 -28.75
C THR A 172 18.00 -1.03 -28.56
N GLY A 173 16.69 -1.05 -28.26
CA GLY A 173 15.83 -2.15 -28.71
C GLY A 173 14.58 -2.42 -27.87
N THR A 174 13.52 -1.63 -28.10
CA THR A 174 12.12 -1.92 -27.73
C THR A 174 11.83 -1.98 -26.23
N ASP A 175 11.82 -0.79 -25.62
CA ASP A 175 11.13 -0.58 -24.35
C ASP A 175 9.63 -0.59 -24.61
N THR A 176 9.02 -1.78 -24.49
CA THR A 176 7.59 -1.86 -24.20
C THR A 176 7.50 -1.65 -22.70
N THR A 177 7.41 -0.39 -22.27
CA THR A 177 6.95 -0.04 -20.93
C THR A 177 5.62 -0.78 -20.74
N GLY A 178 5.67 -1.85 -19.95
CA GLY A 178 4.57 -2.78 -19.76
C GLY A 178 3.37 -2.08 -19.16
N LEU A 179 2.50 -1.57 -20.03
CA LEU A 179 1.08 -1.45 -19.73
C LEU A 179 0.60 -2.86 -19.33
N PRO A 180 -0.26 -2.98 -18.31
CA PRO A 180 -0.94 -4.24 -18.09
C PRO A 180 -1.71 -4.65 -19.36
N ASP A 181 -1.51 -5.91 -19.75
CA ASP A 181 -2.39 -6.63 -20.66
C ASP A 181 -3.83 -6.54 -20.09
N PRO A 182 -4.85 -6.11 -20.87
CA PRO A 182 -6.23 -5.94 -20.42
C PRO A 182 -6.96 -7.28 -20.19
N THR A 183 -6.27 -8.30 -19.68
CA THR A 183 -6.88 -9.57 -19.29
C THR A 183 -6.34 -10.06 -17.94
N ALA A 184 -6.46 -9.21 -16.92
CA ALA A 184 -6.42 -9.61 -15.51
C ALA A 184 -7.28 -8.66 -14.66
N GLY A 185 -8.61 -8.76 -14.80
CA GLY A 185 -9.60 -8.14 -13.90
C GLY A 185 -9.67 -6.62 -14.02
N ASP A 186 -10.35 -6.16 -15.07
CA ASP A 186 -10.49 -4.77 -15.51
C ASP A 186 -10.95 -3.82 -14.40
N ILE A 187 -10.02 -3.11 -13.74
CA ILE A 187 -10.38 -1.94 -12.95
C ILE A 187 -10.70 -0.82 -13.94
N THR A 188 -11.97 -0.44 -14.00
CA THR A 188 -12.48 0.56 -14.97
C THR A 188 -12.21 1.99 -14.51
N PHE A 189 -12.23 2.98 -15.41
CA PHE A 189 -12.25 4.41 -15.04
C PHE A 189 -13.29 4.71 -13.95
N ALA A 190 -14.47 4.09 -14.05
CA ALA A 190 -15.55 4.26 -13.10
C ALA A 190 -15.11 3.90 -11.66
N GLU A 191 -14.47 2.75 -11.50
CA GLU A 191 -14.06 2.23 -10.19
C GLU A 191 -12.74 2.83 -9.71
N PHE A 192 -11.82 3.13 -10.64
CA PHE A 192 -10.49 3.59 -10.31
C PHE A 192 -10.43 5.08 -10.02
N VAL A 193 -11.15 5.92 -10.77
CA VAL A 193 -11.04 7.38 -10.68
C VAL A 193 -12.38 8.04 -10.39
N TYR A 194 -13.43 7.65 -11.12
CA TYR A 194 -14.69 8.39 -11.08
C TYR A 194 -15.36 8.34 -9.70
N GLU A 195 -15.65 7.15 -9.18
CA GLU A 195 -16.32 6.97 -7.89
C GLU A 195 -15.48 7.47 -6.70
N PRO A 196 -14.21 7.06 -6.52
CA PRO A 196 -13.44 7.46 -5.34
C PRO A 196 -13.05 8.94 -5.35
N ILE A 197 -12.89 9.56 -6.52
CA ILE A 197 -12.35 10.93 -6.62
C ILE A 197 -13.39 11.90 -7.17
N PHE A 198 -13.91 11.67 -8.38
CA PHE A 198 -14.72 12.69 -9.03
C PHE A 198 -16.09 12.85 -8.37
N VAL A 199 -16.74 11.75 -7.98
CA VAL A 199 -18.01 11.79 -7.25
C VAL A 199 -17.84 12.50 -5.91
N MET A 200 -16.78 12.16 -5.17
CA MET A 200 -16.54 12.67 -3.82
C MET A 200 -16.13 14.14 -3.79
N TYR A 201 -15.26 14.56 -4.72
CA TYR A 201 -14.60 15.87 -4.63
C TYR A 201 -15.00 16.86 -5.73
N CYS A 202 -15.48 16.38 -6.89
CA CYS A 202 -15.67 17.23 -8.07
C CYS A 202 -17.15 17.46 -8.38
N ASN A 203 -17.97 16.40 -8.35
CA ASN A 203 -19.37 16.43 -8.79
C ASN A 203 -20.25 17.34 -7.94
N GLY A 204 -19.90 17.59 -6.68
CA GLY A 204 -20.66 18.49 -5.80
C GLY A 204 -20.65 19.96 -6.25
N CYS A 205 -19.64 20.38 -7.04
CA CYS A 205 -19.47 21.77 -7.46
C CYS A 205 -19.40 21.94 -8.97
N HIS A 206 -18.79 21.01 -9.71
CA HIS A 206 -18.69 21.04 -11.16
C HIS A 206 -19.98 20.56 -11.83
N VAL A 207 -21.10 21.19 -11.49
CA VAL A 207 -22.42 20.91 -12.09
C VAL A 207 -22.80 22.01 -13.07
N ASN A 208 -23.41 21.63 -14.19
CA ASN A 208 -23.98 22.56 -15.18
C ASN A 208 -23.01 23.65 -15.69
N GLY A 209 -21.69 23.41 -15.67
CA GLY A 209 -20.69 24.35 -16.21
C GLY A 209 -20.40 25.56 -15.34
N MET A 210 -20.94 25.63 -14.12
CA MET A 210 -20.83 26.84 -13.27
C MET A 210 -19.39 27.11 -12.80
N GLN A 211 -18.57 26.07 -12.63
CA GLN A 211 -17.20 26.18 -12.12
C GLN A 211 -16.19 26.07 -13.26
N GLY A 212 -15.73 27.23 -13.75
CA GLY A 212 -14.72 27.29 -14.81
C GLY A 212 -15.18 26.72 -16.16
N GLY A 213 -16.49 26.70 -16.42
CA GLY A 213 -17.09 26.17 -17.65
C GLY A 213 -17.22 24.65 -17.68
N LEU A 214 -16.80 23.94 -16.63
CA LEU A 214 -16.78 22.49 -16.58
C LEU A 214 -18.03 21.93 -15.91
N ALA A 215 -18.70 21.01 -16.59
CA ALA A 215 -19.71 20.13 -16.00
C ALA A 215 -19.14 18.71 -15.93
N MET A 216 -18.90 18.21 -14.73
CA MET A 216 -18.68 16.78 -14.54
C MET A 216 -20.00 16.06 -14.82
N GLY A 217 -19.91 15.10 -15.73
CA GLY A 217 -21.05 14.29 -16.14
C GLY A 217 -21.76 13.62 -14.96
N ALA A 218 -23.00 13.21 -15.19
CA ALA A 218 -23.82 12.55 -14.18
C ALA A 218 -23.35 11.12 -13.85
N ASP A 219 -22.48 10.57 -14.69
CA ASP A 219 -21.90 9.24 -14.61
C ASP A 219 -20.48 9.23 -15.22
N ALA A 220 -19.79 8.10 -15.12
CA ALA A 220 -18.41 7.94 -15.59
C ALA A 220 -18.28 8.19 -17.11
N ASP A 221 -19.21 7.68 -17.92
CA ASP A 221 -19.17 7.85 -19.38
C ASP A 221 -19.31 9.32 -19.80
N SER A 222 -20.26 10.03 -19.20
CA SER A 222 -20.46 11.45 -19.46
C SER A 222 -19.34 12.33 -18.89
N ALA A 223 -18.65 11.88 -17.83
CA ALA A 223 -17.48 12.56 -17.31
C ALA A 223 -16.27 12.41 -18.25
N LEU A 224 -16.01 11.21 -18.78
CA LEU A 224 -14.98 10.99 -19.81
C LEU A 224 -15.21 11.90 -21.02
N ALA A 225 -16.43 11.89 -21.55
CA ALA A 225 -16.80 12.72 -22.70
C ALA A 225 -16.63 14.24 -22.42
N ALA A 226 -16.68 14.66 -21.17
CA ALA A 226 -16.54 16.06 -20.77
C ALA A 226 -15.08 16.52 -20.59
N ILE A 227 -14.12 15.60 -20.41
CA ILE A 227 -12.73 15.94 -20.05
C ILE A 227 -11.67 15.45 -21.03
N ILE A 228 -11.89 14.33 -21.71
CA ILE A 228 -10.89 13.75 -22.62
C ILE A 228 -10.79 14.60 -23.88
N ASP A 229 -9.59 15.13 -24.15
CA ASP A 229 -9.29 16.00 -25.28
C ASP A 229 -10.17 17.26 -25.38
N MET A 230 -10.88 17.60 -24.29
CA MET A 230 -11.76 18.76 -24.23
C MET A 230 -10.97 19.97 -23.75
N PRO A 231 -11.06 21.12 -24.44
CA PRO A 231 -10.32 22.32 -24.05
C PRO A 231 -10.87 22.88 -22.74
N SER A 232 -9.96 23.27 -21.84
CA SER A 232 -10.33 24.06 -20.68
C SER A 232 -10.62 25.52 -21.05
N SER A 233 -11.31 26.23 -20.17
CA SER A 233 -11.50 27.69 -20.28
C SER A 233 -10.19 28.49 -20.32
N TYR A 234 -9.03 27.85 -20.08
CA TYR A 234 -7.71 28.47 -20.06
C TYR A 234 -6.82 28.07 -21.23
N GLY A 235 -7.30 27.24 -22.16
CA GLY A 235 -6.60 26.86 -23.40
C GLY A 235 -6.20 25.38 -23.47
N PRO A 236 -5.37 24.86 -22.54
CA PRO A 236 -4.97 23.45 -22.55
C PRO A 236 -6.16 22.51 -22.33
N SER A 237 -6.06 21.27 -22.82
CA SER A 237 -7.09 20.24 -22.60
C SER A 237 -7.16 19.84 -21.12
N TYR A 238 -8.37 19.49 -20.64
CA TYR A 238 -8.55 18.99 -19.28
C TYR A 238 -7.75 17.72 -19.05
N VAL A 239 -7.91 16.72 -19.93
CA VAL A 239 -7.11 15.50 -19.95
C VAL A 239 -6.58 15.27 -21.35
N VAL A 240 -5.28 14.97 -21.44
CA VAL A 240 -4.59 14.51 -22.64
C VAL A 240 -4.24 13.03 -22.41
N PRO A 241 -4.93 12.09 -23.07
CA PRO A 241 -4.62 10.66 -22.94
C PRO A 241 -3.14 10.35 -23.17
N GLY A 242 -2.53 9.63 -22.23
CA GLY A 242 -1.11 9.26 -22.25
C GLY A 242 -0.14 10.38 -21.84
N ASP A 243 -0.62 11.60 -21.56
CA ASP A 243 0.23 12.74 -21.17
C ASP A 243 -0.32 13.46 -19.93
N PRO A 244 0.04 12.98 -18.71
CA PRO A 244 -0.30 13.64 -17.46
C PRO A 244 0.26 15.07 -17.36
N ALA A 245 1.44 15.33 -17.93
CA ALA A 245 2.09 16.64 -17.83
C ALA A 245 1.36 17.70 -18.67
N ALA A 246 0.77 17.30 -19.80
CA ALA A 246 -0.06 18.17 -20.64
C ALA A 246 -1.52 18.31 -20.15
N SER A 247 -1.92 17.56 -19.13
CA SER A 247 -3.30 17.52 -18.63
C SER A 247 -3.59 18.62 -17.62
N PHE A 248 -4.44 19.58 -17.99
CA PHE A 248 -4.76 20.72 -17.13
C PHE A 248 -5.47 20.32 -15.83
N LEU A 249 -6.19 19.20 -15.82
CA LEU A 249 -6.84 18.67 -14.63
C LEU A 249 -5.84 18.47 -13.49
N LEU A 250 -4.68 17.86 -13.78
CA LEU A 250 -3.61 17.66 -12.80
C LEU A 250 -2.96 18.96 -12.38
N THR A 251 -2.86 19.95 -13.28
CA THR A 251 -2.41 21.31 -12.92
C THR A 251 -3.30 21.91 -11.83
N LYS A 252 -4.62 21.74 -11.94
CA LYS A 252 -5.60 22.21 -10.95
C LYS A 252 -5.53 21.44 -9.64
N MET A 253 -5.27 20.12 -9.69
CA MET A 253 -5.17 19.25 -8.51
C MET A 253 -3.87 19.46 -7.72
N LYS A 254 -2.75 19.62 -8.42
CA LYS A 254 -1.41 19.81 -7.83
C LYS A 254 -1.12 21.25 -7.40
N ASN A 255 -2.07 22.16 -7.60
CA ASN A 255 -1.91 23.59 -7.32
C ASN A 255 -0.74 24.24 -8.10
N THR A 256 -0.51 23.83 -9.35
CA THR A 256 0.58 24.35 -10.19
C THR A 256 0.09 25.32 -11.27
N GLN A 257 -1.16 25.77 -11.19
CA GLN A 257 -1.73 26.72 -12.14
C GLN A 257 -1.09 28.11 -12.06
N GLU A 258 -1.06 28.80 -13.20
CA GLU A 258 -0.57 30.18 -13.33
C GLU A 258 -1.54 31.20 -12.74
N MET A 259 -1.04 32.41 -12.47
CA MET A 259 -1.88 33.53 -12.02
C MET A 259 -2.99 33.83 -13.04
N GLY A 260 -4.24 33.89 -12.56
CA GLY A 260 -5.41 34.11 -13.41
C GLY A 260 -6.11 32.84 -13.90
N GLN A 261 -5.53 31.65 -13.66
CA GLN A 261 -6.13 30.36 -14.00
C GLN A 261 -7.07 29.79 -12.91
N GLY A 262 -7.57 30.65 -12.02
CA GLY A 262 -8.39 30.26 -10.87
C GLY A 262 -7.57 29.68 -9.71
N VAL A 263 -8.25 29.02 -8.77
CA VAL A 263 -7.65 28.44 -7.54
C VAL A 263 -7.49 26.92 -7.65
N VAL A 264 -6.70 26.31 -6.77
CA VAL A 264 -6.55 24.85 -6.65
C VAL A 264 -7.91 24.16 -6.51
N MET A 265 -8.03 22.96 -7.10
CA MET A 265 -9.20 22.10 -6.99
C MET A 265 -8.82 20.75 -6.34
N PRO A 266 -9.70 20.15 -5.52
CA PRO A 266 -11.02 20.65 -5.14
C PRO A 266 -10.93 21.85 -4.17
N LEU A 267 -12.02 22.64 -4.07
CA LEU A 267 -12.07 23.80 -3.17
C LEU A 267 -12.02 23.42 -1.68
N SER A 268 -12.38 22.18 -1.37
CA SER A 268 -12.38 21.62 -0.01
C SER A 268 -10.98 21.36 0.55
N GLY A 269 -9.93 21.42 -0.27
CA GLY A 269 -8.56 21.09 0.12
C GLY A 269 -7.79 20.42 -1.02
N MET A 270 -6.51 20.13 -0.81
CA MET A 270 -5.74 19.33 -1.78
C MET A 270 -6.17 17.86 -1.67
N LEU A 271 -6.25 17.18 -2.81
CA LEU A 271 -6.30 15.71 -2.83
C LEU A 271 -5.01 15.15 -2.21
N SER A 272 -5.10 13.96 -1.63
CA SER A 272 -3.92 13.22 -1.18
C SER A 272 -2.99 12.91 -2.36
N ALA A 273 -1.71 12.66 -2.06
CA ALA A 273 -0.74 12.31 -3.10
C ALA A 273 -1.16 11.04 -3.87
N GLU A 274 -1.80 10.09 -3.20
CA GLU A 274 -2.30 8.84 -3.78
C GLU A 274 -3.51 9.07 -4.68
N GLU A 275 -4.44 9.93 -4.29
CA GLU A 275 -5.58 10.30 -5.15
C GLU A 275 -5.09 11.04 -6.40
N ILE A 276 -4.09 11.92 -6.27
CA ILE A 276 -3.47 12.58 -7.42
C ILE A 276 -2.74 11.55 -8.29
N GLN A 277 -1.94 10.66 -7.70
CA GLN A 277 -1.21 9.61 -8.43
C GLN A 277 -2.16 8.68 -9.18
N ARG A 278 -3.30 8.34 -8.59
CA ARG A 278 -4.33 7.52 -9.24
C ARG A 278 -4.89 8.18 -10.50
N VAL A 279 -5.09 9.50 -10.48
CA VAL A 279 -5.48 10.26 -11.68
C VAL A 279 -4.33 10.33 -12.68
N GLU A 280 -3.08 10.47 -12.23
CA GLU A 280 -1.89 10.44 -13.10
C GLU A 280 -1.72 9.11 -13.83
N ASP A 281 -1.83 8.00 -13.11
CA ASP A 281 -1.68 6.65 -13.64
C ASP A 281 -2.78 6.33 -14.66
N TRP A 282 -4.01 6.74 -14.35
CA TRP A 282 -5.12 6.62 -15.29
C TRP A 282 -4.87 7.41 -16.58
N ILE A 283 -4.41 8.67 -16.47
CA ILE A 283 -4.09 9.48 -17.65
C ILE A 283 -2.92 8.88 -18.43
N ALA A 284 -1.85 8.46 -17.75
CA ALA A 284 -0.69 7.80 -18.35
C ALA A 284 -1.07 6.49 -19.06
N GLY A 285 -2.04 5.75 -18.51
CA GLY A 285 -2.63 4.55 -19.10
C GLY A 285 -3.53 4.79 -20.31
N GLY A 286 -3.62 6.02 -20.81
CA GLY A 286 -4.43 6.38 -21.97
C GLY A 286 -5.84 6.86 -21.64
N ALA A 287 -6.13 7.12 -20.36
CA ALA A 287 -7.39 7.69 -19.89
C ALA A 287 -8.64 6.90 -20.34
N LEU A 288 -8.55 5.56 -20.25
CA LEU A 288 -9.58 4.58 -20.62
C LEU A 288 -10.44 4.15 -19.43
#